data_AF-A0AAV6A638-F1
#
_entry.id   AF-A0AAV6A638-F1
#
_cell.length_a   1.000
_cell.length_b   1.000
_cell.length_c   1.000
_cell.angle_alpha   90.00
_cell.angle_beta   90.00
_cell.angle_gamma   90.00
#
_symmetry.space_group_name_H-M   'P 1'
#
loop_
_entity.id
_entity.type
_entity.pdbx_description
1 polymer ?
#
loop_
_entity_poly.entity_id
_entity_poly.type
_entity_poly.pdbx_seq_one_letter_code
_entity_poly.pdbx_strand_id
1 'polypeptide(L)'
;MSPTATATYLRVAFQPEWAPAAGDPGRRGLLTPEPRVRTLLRVLVSYPEVRFILPDRVGLEGNADVRLVDTLMRFLGRQSWLVAGVTIGG
;
A
#
# COMPACT_ATOMS: atom_id res chain seq x y z
N MET A 1 5.61 8.31 29.63
CA MET A 1 6.25 8.37 28.29
C MET A 1 5.42 7.49 27.38
N SER A 2 4.58 8.07 26.53
CA SER A 2 3.80 7.29 25.56
C SER A 2 4.79 6.66 24.58
N PRO A 3 4.71 5.34 24.29
CA PRO A 3 5.49 4.78 23.20
C PRO A 3 5.11 5.54 21.93
N THR A 4 6.09 6.18 21.29
CA THR A 4 5.91 6.77 19.97
C THR A 4 5.52 5.62 19.05
N ALA A 5 4.22 5.48 18.77
CA ALA A 5 3.73 4.46 17.87
C ALA A 5 4.43 4.72 16.53
N THR A 6 5.37 3.84 16.18
CA THR A 6 6.12 3.97 14.94
C THR A 6 5.12 3.84 13.81
N ALA A 7 5.02 4.85 12.95
CA ALA A 7 4.04 4.87 11.89
C ALA A 7 4.38 3.73 10.91
N THR A 8 3.61 2.66 10.96
CA THR A 8 3.87 1.49 10.10
C THR A 8 3.27 1.75 8.73
N TYR A 9 4.09 1.65 7.68
CA TYR A 9 3.59 1.70 6.31
C TYR A 9 4.10 0.52 5.49
N LEU A 10 3.25 0.03 4.59
CA LEU A 10 3.62 -0.92 3.57
C LEU A 10 4.05 -0.15 2.32
N ARG A 11 5.32 -0.22 1.95
CA ARG A 11 5.83 0.35 0.70
C ARG A 11 5.77 -0.69 -0.42
N VAL A 12 5.23 -0.28 -1.55
CA VAL A 12 4.97 -1.11 -2.72
C VAL A 12 5.95 -0.74 -3.83
N ALA A 13 6.72 -1.71 -4.29
CA ALA A 13 7.42 -1.65 -5.56
C ALA A 13 6.48 -2.15 -6.65
N PHE A 14 6.38 -1.41 -7.75
CA PHE A 14 5.48 -1.74 -8.87
C PHE A 14 6.24 -2.41 -10.00
N GLN A 15 5.53 -3.16 -10.84
CA GLN A 15 6.06 -3.56 -12.12
C GLN A 15 6.36 -2.32 -12.97
N PRO A 16 7.34 -2.38 -13.90
CA PRO A 16 7.81 -1.21 -14.64
C PRO A 16 6.71 -0.41 -15.36
N GLU A 17 5.69 -1.09 -15.90
CA GLU A 17 4.57 -0.46 -16.60
C GLU A 17 3.65 0.35 -15.67
N TRP A 18 3.64 0.03 -14.37
CA TRP A 18 2.84 0.71 -13.35
C TRP A 18 3.65 1.65 -12.45
N ALA A 19 4.98 1.60 -12.53
CA ALA A 19 5.87 2.43 -11.74
C ALA A 19 5.63 3.92 -12.02
N PRO A 20 5.63 4.79 -10.98
CA PRO A 20 5.59 6.23 -11.18
C PRO A 20 6.81 6.68 -11.99
N ALA A 21 6.57 7.28 -13.16
CA ALA A 21 7.63 7.91 -13.94
C ALA A 21 7.91 9.33 -13.43
N ALA A 22 9.16 9.78 -13.49
CA ALA A 22 9.51 11.16 -13.19
C ALA A 22 8.72 12.10 -14.11
N GLY A 23 7.92 13.00 -13.54
CA GLY A 23 7.08 13.96 -14.27
C GLY A 23 5.62 13.54 -14.49
N ASP A 24 5.19 12.36 -14.04
CA ASP A 24 3.78 11.95 -14.09
C ASP A 24 3.05 12.35 -12.78
N PRO A 25 2.08 13.28 -12.80
CA PRO A 25 1.52 13.92 -11.60
C PRO A 25 0.52 13.05 -10.82
N GLY A 26 0.85 11.78 -10.56
CA GLY A 26 0.15 10.97 -9.54
C GLY A 26 -0.97 10.06 -10.05
N ARG A 27 -0.92 9.61 -11.31
CA ARG A 27 -1.88 8.64 -11.87
C ARG A 27 -1.30 7.24 -12.07
N ARG A 28 -0.26 6.88 -11.31
CA ARG A 28 0.42 5.57 -11.36
C ARG A 28 0.54 4.94 -9.97
N GLY A 29 0.93 3.67 -9.91
CA GLY A 29 0.94 2.90 -8.68
C GLY A 29 -0.47 2.67 -8.10
N LEU A 30 -0.64 2.78 -6.79
CA LEU A 30 -1.92 2.52 -6.12
C LEU A 30 -3.04 3.51 -6.48
N LEU A 31 -2.73 4.67 -7.07
CA LEU A 31 -3.71 5.69 -7.43
C LEU A 31 -3.99 5.79 -8.93
N THR A 32 -3.57 4.79 -9.72
CA THR A 32 -3.90 4.73 -11.15
C THR A 32 -5.41 4.60 -11.38
N PRO A 33 -5.97 5.21 -12.45
CA PRO A 33 -7.40 5.10 -12.76
C PRO A 33 -7.86 3.70 -13.23
N GLU A 34 -6.95 2.73 -13.32
CA GLU A 34 -7.23 1.34 -13.71
C GLU A 34 -8.33 0.70 -12.82
N PRO A 35 -9.41 0.15 -13.41
CA PRO A 35 -10.50 -0.49 -12.68
C PRO A 35 -10.06 -1.57 -11.69
N ARG A 36 -9.05 -2.38 -12.04
CA ARG A 36 -8.51 -3.40 -11.13
C ARG A 36 -7.86 -2.81 -9.89
N VAL A 37 -7.15 -1.69 -10.04
CA VAL A 37 -6.55 -0.97 -8.90
C VAL A 37 -7.64 -0.35 -8.03
N ARG A 38 -8.71 0.18 -8.63
CA ARG A 38 -9.85 0.69 -7.84
C ARG A 38 -10.48 -0.39 -6.97
N THR A 39 -10.60 -1.62 -7.47
CA THR A 39 -11.10 -2.76 -6.67
C THR A 39 -10.13 -3.10 -5.53
N LEU A 40 -8.83 -3.12 -5.80
CA LEU A 40 -7.80 -3.32 -4.77
C LEU A 40 -7.89 -2.24 -3.67
N LEU A 41 -8.02 -0.97 -4.05
CA LEU A 41 -8.18 0.14 -3.11
C LEU A 41 -9.42 -0.03 -2.24
N ARG A 42 -10.56 -0.46 -2.80
CA ARG A 42 -11.78 -0.71 -2.01
C ARG A 42 -11.56 -1.77 -0.93
N VAL A 43 -10.79 -2.81 -1.25
CA VAL A 43 -10.42 -3.84 -0.27
C VAL A 43 -9.52 -3.26 0.80
N LEU A 44 -8.49 -2.48 0.43
CA LEU A 44 -7.59 -1.85 1.40
C LEU A 44 -8.35 -0.90 2.35
N VAL A 45 -9.22 -0.03 1.85
CA VAL A 45 -9.97 0.91 2.69
C VAL A 45 -11.11 0.25 3.49
N SER A 46 -11.40 -1.04 3.26
CA SER A 46 -12.31 -1.79 4.11
C SER A 46 -11.68 -2.22 5.44
N TYR A 47 -10.34 -2.17 5.55
CA TYR A 47 -9.63 -2.39 6.80
C TYR A 47 -9.60 -1.10 7.61
N PRO A 48 -10.18 -1.05 8.82
CA PRO A 48 -10.22 0.17 9.62
C PRO A 48 -8.84 0.65 10.06
N GLU A 49 -7.84 -0.22 10.08
CA GLU A 49 -6.45 0.09 10.41
C GLU A 49 -5.70 0.77 9.24
N VAL A 50 -6.28 0.84 8.04
CA VAL A 50 -5.70 1.59 6.92
C VAL A 50 -6.03 3.07 7.07
N ARG A 51 -5.00 3.86 7.40
CA ARG A 51 -5.12 5.29 7.70
C ARG A 51 -5.09 6.18 6.47
N PHE A 52 -4.19 5.88 5.53
CA PHE A 52 -4.05 6.63 4.28
C PHE A 52 -3.41 5.78 3.19
N ILE A 53 -3.62 6.17 1.92
CA ILE A 53 -3.00 5.55 0.76
C ILE A 53 -2.33 6.64 -0.08
N LEU A 54 -1.05 6.44 -0.40
CA LEU A 54 -0.28 7.23 -1.35
C LEU A 54 0.05 6.37 -2.58
N PRO A 55 0.56 6.94 -3.68
CA PRO A 55 0.88 6.18 -4.89
C PRO A 55 1.76 4.95 -4.65
N ASP A 56 2.68 5.00 -3.68
CA ASP A 56 3.68 3.97 -3.41
C ASP A 56 3.56 3.28 -2.05
N ARG A 57 2.60 3.67 -1.20
CA ARG A 57 2.50 3.10 0.15
C ARG A 57 1.11 3.16 0.75
N VAL A 58 0.87 2.23 1.66
CA VAL A 58 -0.33 2.17 2.51
C VAL A 58 0.11 2.45 3.94
N GLY A 59 -0.41 3.53 4.53
CA GLY A 59 -0.17 3.86 5.93
C GLY A 59 -1.15 3.14 6.83
N LEU A 60 -0.65 2.53 7.90
CA LEU A 60 -1.45 1.82 8.89
C LEU A 60 -1.49 2.60 10.21
N GLU A 61 -2.52 2.33 11.01
CA GLU A 61 -2.58 2.77 12.39
C GLU A 61 -1.41 2.20 13.19
N GLY A 62 -0.87 2.99 14.12
CA GLY A 62 0.34 2.63 14.86
C GLY A 62 0.18 1.43 15.82
N ASN A 63 -1.05 0.97 16.01
CA ASN A 63 -1.41 -0.21 16.80
C ASN A 63 -1.92 -1.39 15.92
N ALA A 64 -1.73 -1.33 14.60
CA ALA A 64 -2.15 -2.39 13.71
C ALA A 64 -1.49 -3.75 14.09
N ASP A 65 -2.30 -4.80 14.13
CA ASP A 65 -1.83 -6.16 14.44
C ASP A 65 -0.82 -6.64 13.39
N VAL A 66 0.30 -7.22 13.83
CA VAL A 66 1.32 -7.84 12.96
C VAL A 66 0.69 -8.86 11.99
N ARG A 67 -0.34 -9.61 12.43
CA ARG A 67 -1.05 -10.55 11.56
C ARG A 67 -1.80 -9.87 10.42
N LEU A 68 -2.35 -8.68 10.69
CA LEU A 68 -2.99 -7.86 9.66
C LEU A 68 -1.94 -7.34 8.68
N VAL A 69 -0.80 -6.84 9.18
CA VAL A 69 0.33 -6.38 8.34
C VAL A 69 0.75 -7.50 7.39
N ASP A 70 0.98 -8.72 7.88
CA ASP A 70 1.33 -9.89 7.07
C ASP A 70 0.23 -10.23 6.05
N THR A 71 -1.04 -10.13 6.45
CA THR A 71 -2.18 -10.40 5.56
C THR A 71 -2.23 -9.39 4.41
N LEU A 72 -2.03 -8.10 4.70
CA LEU A 72 -2.00 -7.03 3.70
C LEU A 72 -0.78 -7.17 2.78
N MET A 73 0.39 -7.52 3.32
CA MET A 73 1.58 -7.81 2.52
C MET A 73 1.35 -8.95 1.54
N ARG A 74 0.78 -10.07 1.99
CA ARG A 74 0.45 -11.20 1.12
C ARG A 74 -0.66 -10.84 0.12
N PHE A 75 -1.65 -10.06 0.53
CA PHE A 75 -2.71 -9.60 -0.36
C PHE A 75 -2.16 -8.77 -1.51
N LEU A 76 -1.32 -7.77 -1.21
CA LEU A 76 -0.65 -6.92 -2.19
C LEU A 76 0.34 -7.73 -3.05
N GLY A 77 1.14 -8.59 -2.44
CA GLY A 77 2.11 -9.44 -3.14
C GLY A 77 1.47 -10.44 -4.11
N ARG A 78 0.22 -10.86 -3.90
CA ARG A 78 -0.54 -11.69 -4.87
C ARG A 78 -0.93 -10.93 -6.13
N GLN A 79 -0.89 -9.60 -6.12
CA GLN A 79 -1.23 -8.76 -7.27
C GLN A 79 0.00 -8.59 -8.17
N SER A 80 0.61 -9.69 -8.61
CA SER A 80 1.88 -9.70 -9.35
C SER A 80 1.83 -8.92 -10.68
N TRP A 81 0.63 -8.72 -11.23
CA TRP A 81 0.39 -7.88 -12.39
C TRP A 81 0.63 -6.39 -12.13
N LEU A 82 0.61 -5.94 -10.88
CA LEU A 82 0.80 -4.55 -10.45
C LEU A 82 2.06 -4.40 -9.60
N VAL A 83 2.27 -5.33 -8.68
CA VAL A 83 3.25 -5.27 -7.60
C VAL A 83 4.44 -6.18 -7.92
N ALA A 84 5.64 -5.61 -7.87
CA ALA A 84 6.91 -6.33 -7.94
C ALA A 84 7.42 -6.73 -6.55
N GLY A 85 7.06 -6.00 -5.49
CA GLY A 85 7.44 -6.33 -4.11
C GLY A 85 6.76 -5.44 -3.08
N VAL A 86 6.73 -5.91 -1.82
CA VAL A 86 6.17 -5.17 -0.69
C VAL A 86 7.15 -5.23 0.47
N THR A 87 7.39 -4.09 1.11
CA THR A 87 8.28 -3.96 2.26
C THR A 87 7.60 -3.18 3.36
N ILE A 88 7.94 -3.46 4.62
CA ILE A 88 7.48 -2.68 5.78
C ILE A 88 8.47 -1.53 5.97
N GLY A 89 7.95 -0.32 6.18
CA GLY A 89 8.69 0.84 6.65
C GLY A 89 8.10 1.38 7.96
N GLY A 90 8.95 2.07 8.72
CA GLY A 90 8.62 2.79 9.95
C GLY A 90 8.96 4.27 9.85
#